data_AF-A0A5C0C9S0-F1
#
_entry.id   AF-A0A5C0C9S0-F1
#
_cell.length_a   1.000
_cell.length_b   1.000
_cell.length_c   1.000
_cell.angle_alpha   90.00
_cell.angle_beta   90.00
_cell.angle_gamma   90.00
#
_symmetry.space_group_name_H-M   'P 1'
#
loop_
_entity.id
_entity.type
_entity.pdbx_description
1 polymer ?
#
loop_
_entity_poly.entity_id
_entity_poly.type
_entity_poly.pdbx_seq_one_letter_code
_entity_poly.pdbx_strand_id
1 'polypeptide(L)'
;ILPTLSNTFSNPNYAKVKGSDEDAKMIVEAKPGHASIGFEISNDSITVLKVYEAKLKQNYQVDKDSLSEVIYGDMDKLLCPDQSEQIYYTNNIVFPNEYVITKIDFTKKMKTLRYEVTANFYDSSTGEIDLNKKKVESSEAEYRTLSANDDGVYMPLGVISETFLTPINGFGLQADENSRLITLTCKSYLRELLLATDLSNKETKLIVPPSGFISNIVENGSIE
;
A
#
# COMPACT_ATOMS: atom_id res chain seq x y z
N ILE A 1 8.51 -19.59 -17.05
CA ILE A 1 8.14 -18.16 -17.00
C ILE A 1 7.93 -17.70 -15.55
N LEU A 2 6.93 -18.21 -14.82
CA LEU A 2 6.57 -17.72 -13.48
C LEU A 2 7.72 -17.58 -12.44
N PRO A 3 8.70 -18.52 -12.34
CA PRO A 3 9.78 -18.39 -11.35
C PRO A 3 10.71 -17.20 -11.60
N THR A 4 10.79 -16.68 -12.82
CA THR A 4 11.72 -15.60 -13.21
C THR A 4 11.07 -14.22 -13.18
N LEU A 5 9.76 -14.12 -12.97
CA LEU A 5 9.04 -12.83 -12.89
C LEU A 5 9.19 -12.22 -11.49
N SER A 6 9.22 -10.90 -11.38
CA SER A 6 9.06 -10.26 -10.07
C SER A 6 7.58 -10.30 -9.64
N ASN A 7 7.33 -10.33 -8.34
CA ASN A 7 6.01 -10.14 -7.73
C ASN A 7 5.91 -8.78 -7.01
N THR A 8 6.77 -7.84 -7.38
CA THR A 8 6.74 -6.46 -6.87
C THR A 8 5.95 -5.56 -7.81
N PHE A 9 5.14 -4.67 -7.25
CA PHE A 9 4.40 -3.64 -7.98
C PHE A 9 4.61 -2.28 -7.33
N SER A 10 4.54 -1.21 -8.12
CA SER A 10 4.77 0.17 -7.66
C SER A 10 3.74 1.13 -8.26
N ASN A 11 3.74 2.38 -7.80
CA ASN A 11 2.93 3.41 -8.45
C ASN A 11 3.29 3.54 -9.94
N PRO A 12 2.29 3.58 -10.84
CA PRO A 12 2.53 3.69 -12.28
C PRO A 12 2.83 5.14 -12.72
N ASN A 13 2.35 6.13 -11.96
CA ASN A 13 2.44 7.54 -12.29
C ASN A 13 3.02 8.36 -11.14
N TYR A 14 3.33 9.61 -11.43
CA TYR A 14 3.75 10.61 -10.46
C TYR A 14 3.02 11.92 -10.72
N ALA A 15 2.81 12.74 -9.68
CA ALA A 15 2.26 14.09 -9.79
C ALA A 15 3.15 15.08 -9.04
N LYS A 16 3.43 16.24 -9.64
CA LYS A 16 4.14 17.34 -8.97
C LYS A 16 3.22 17.98 -7.94
N VAL A 17 3.55 17.87 -6.65
CA VAL A 17 2.71 18.30 -5.53
C VAL A 17 3.55 19.00 -4.46
N LYS A 18 2.93 19.96 -3.77
CA LYS A 18 3.44 20.54 -2.52
C LYS A 18 2.61 20.01 -1.37
N GLY A 19 3.25 19.65 -0.28
CA GLY A 19 2.58 19.19 0.93
C GLY A 19 2.63 20.22 2.04
N SER A 20 3.08 19.81 3.22
CA SER A 20 3.21 20.65 4.41
C SER A 20 4.55 20.38 5.07
N ASP A 21 5.13 21.35 5.77
CA ASP A 21 6.31 21.12 6.61
C ASP A 21 5.95 20.73 8.05
N GLU A 22 4.66 20.70 8.39
CA GLU A 22 4.15 20.32 9.71
C GLU A 22 4.34 18.82 10.01
N ASP A 23 4.48 18.52 11.29
CA ASP A 23 4.49 17.14 11.78
C ASP A 23 3.12 16.49 11.55
N ALA A 24 3.11 15.26 11.07
CA ALA A 24 1.88 14.54 10.73
C ALA A 24 2.03 13.05 11.04
N LYS A 25 0.91 12.40 11.35
CA LYS A 25 0.85 10.95 11.56
C LYS A 25 -0.33 10.39 10.77
N MET A 26 -0.09 9.32 10.02
CA MET A 26 -1.14 8.59 9.31
C MET A 26 -1.00 7.10 9.59
N ILE A 27 -2.08 6.49 10.07
CA ILE A 27 -2.13 5.05 10.35
C ILE A 27 -3.10 4.41 9.37
N VAL A 28 -2.55 3.67 8.41
CA VAL A 28 -3.33 2.82 7.50
C VAL A 28 -3.42 1.44 8.14
N GLU A 29 -4.58 1.08 8.67
CA GLU A 29 -4.77 -0.15 9.46
C GLU A 29 -6.04 -0.86 9.02
N ALA A 30 -5.89 -2.12 8.64
CA ALA A 30 -7.01 -2.98 8.31
C ALA A 30 -7.76 -3.41 9.57
N LYS A 31 -9.06 -3.65 9.46
CA LYS A 31 -9.88 -4.19 10.56
C LYS A 31 -9.35 -5.56 11.05
N PRO A 32 -9.62 -5.95 12.31
CA PRO A 32 -9.25 -7.26 12.82
C PRO A 32 -9.75 -8.41 11.90
N GLY A 33 -8.82 -9.28 11.49
CA GLY A 33 -9.09 -10.39 10.57
C GLY A 33 -9.06 -10.00 9.09
N HIS A 34 -8.82 -8.73 8.76
CA HIS A 34 -8.60 -8.25 7.40
C HIS A 34 -7.11 -8.02 7.13
N ALA A 35 -6.73 -7.97 5.85
CA ALA A 35 -5.41 -7.58 5.38
C ALA A 35 -5.52 -6.43 4.36
N SER A 36 -4.43 -5.67 4.20
CA SER A 36 -4.30 -4.72 3.08
C SER A 36 -4.04 -5.49 1.78
N ILE A 37 -4.82 -5.19 0.74
CA ILE A 37 -4.79 -5.93 -0.55
C ILE A 37 -4.57 -5.02 -1.77
N GLY A 38 -4.53 -3.71 -1.58
CA GLY A 38 -4.24 -2.75 -2.64
C GLY A 38 -4.45 -1.31 -2.17
N PHE A 39 -3.81 -0.39 -2.88
CA PHE A 39 -3.91 1.04 -2.63
C PHE A 39 -4.13 1.78 -3.95
N GLU A 40 -4.68 2.99 -3.89
CA GLU A 40 -4.75 3.89 -5.04
C GLU A 40 -4.60 5.33 -4.57
N ILE A 41 -3.67 6.07 -5.16
CA ILE A 41 -3.52 7.50 -4.90
C ILE A 41 -4.10 8.26 -6.09
N SER A 42 -5.08 9.11 -5.82
CA SER A 42 -5.72 9.99 -6.80
C SER A 42 -5.49 11.45 -6.39
N ASN A 43 -5.40 12.34 -7.38
CA ASN A 43 -5.14 13.76 -7.15
C ASN A 43 -5.84 14.63 -8.21
N ASP A 44 -7.15 14.46 -8.35
CA ASP A 44 -7.94 15.22 -9.33
C ASP A 44 -8.17 16.67 -8.88
N SER A 45 -8.35 16.89 -7.57
CA SER A 45 -8.52 18.22 -6.97
C SER A 45 -8.02 18.27 -5.53
N ILE A 46 -8.19 17.16 -4.81
CA ILE A 46 -7.57 16.89 -3.53
C ILE A 46 -6.83 15.55 -3.62
N THR A 47 -5.74 15.42 -2.89
CA THR A 47 -5.04 14.14 -2.80
C THR A 47 -5.81 13.18 -1.89
N VAL A 48 -6.12 12.01 -2.42
CA VAL A 48 -6.86 10.96 -1.73
C VAL A 48 -6.17 9.62 -1.91
N LEU A 49 -5.96 8.92 -0.81
CA LEU A 49 -5.49 7.53 -0.76
C LEU A 49 -6.69 6.61 -0.49
N LYS A 50 -7.05 5.78 -1.47
CA LYS A 50 -7.93 4.63 -1.27
C LYS A 50 -7.10 3.45 -0.77
N VAL A 51 -7.63 2.74 0.22
CA VAL A 51 -7.03 1.52 0.77
C VAL A 51 -8.07 0.42 0.73
N TYR A 52 -7.76 -0.67 0.03
CA TYR A 52 -8.60 -1.85 -0.01
C TYR A 52 -8.18 -2.81 1.10
N GLU A 53 -9.17 -3.22 1.91
CA GLU A 53 -9.04 -4.24 2.95
C GLU A 53 -10.07 -5.35 2.74
N ALA A 54 -9.71 -6.58 3.08
CA ALA A 54 -10.66 -7.70 3.08
C ALA A 54 -10.16 -8.83 3.97
N LYS A 55 -11.09 -9.72 4.36
CA LYS A 55 -10.73 -11.03 4.87
C LYS A 55 -10.12 -11.88 3.76
N LEU A 56 -9.34 -12.86 4.17
CA LEU A 56 -8.73 -13.82 3.28
C LEU A 56 -9.46 -15.17 3.38
N LYS A 57 -9.50 -15.88 2.27
CA LYS A 57 -9.84 -17.30 2.16
C LYS A 57 -8.55 -18.09 1.97
N GLN A 58 -8.67 -19.41 1.80
CA GLN A 58 -7.54 -20.31 1.57
C GLN A 58 -6.65 -19.87 0.40
N ASN A 59 -5.34 -20.13 0.52
CA ASN A 59 -4.34 -19.85 -0.51
C ASN A 59 -4.32 -18.38 -0.99
N TYR A 60 -4.42 -17.44 -0.04
CA TYR A 60 -4.37 -15.99 -0.27
C TYR A 60 -5.52 -15.43 -1.13
N GLN A 61 -6.57 -16.20 -1.40
CA GLN A 61 -7.75 -15.69 -2.12
C GLN A 61 -8.44 -14.62 -1.29
N VAL A 62 -8.87 -13.54 -1.95
CA VAL A 62 -9.57 -12.43 -1.30
C VAL A 62 -11.07 -12.75 -1.19
N ASP A 63 -11.67 -12.47 -0.04
CA ASP A 63 -13.11 -12.63 0.14
C ASP A 63 -13.89 -11.39 -0.35
N LYS A 64 -14.55 -11.54 -1.50
CA LYS A 64 -15.37 -10.50 -2.13
C LYS A 64 -16.41 -9.89 -1.19
N ASP A 65 -17.05 -10.70 -0.36
CA ASP A 65 -18.17 -10.25 0.48
C ASP A 65 -17.70 -9.38 1.66
N SER A 66 -16.40 -9.46 1.98
CA SER A 66 -15.76 -8.68 3.04
C SER A 66 -14.95 -7.49 2.54
N LEU A 67 -14.93 -7.27 1.22
CA LEU A 67 -14.17 -6.18 0.60
C LEU A 67 -14.68 -4.84 1.11
N SER A 68 -13.77 -4.03 1.63
CA SER A 68 -14.02 -2.72 2.20
C SER A 68 -12.96 -1.75 1.67
N GLU A 69 -13.36 -0.49 1.50
CA GLU A 69 -12.50 0.60 1.05
C GLU A 69 -12.48 1.67 2.12
N VAL A 70 -11.29 2.08 2.52
CA VAL A 70 -11.06 3.16 3.48
C VAL A 70 -10.37 4.31 2.77
N ILE A 71 -10.86 5.52 3.02
CA ILE A 71 -10.38 6.75 2.39
C ILE A 71 -9.55 7.56 3.38
N TYR A 72 -8.31 7.88 2.98
CA TYR A 72 -7.42 8.75 3.73
C TYR A 72 -7.13 10.02 2.92
N GLY A 73 -7.30 11.17 3.56
CA GLY A 73 -6.83 12.45 3.04
C GLY A 73 -5.40 12.74 3.49
N ASP A 74 -4.90 13.93 3.13
CA ASP A 74 -3.63 14.51 3.61
C ASP A 74 -2.36 13.68 3.28
N MET A 75 -2.43 12.77 2.31
CA MET A 75 -1.27 12.00 1.86
C MET A 75 -0.20 12.89 1.20
N ASP A 76 -0.63 13.95 0.54
CA ASP A 76 0.23 15.02 0.01
C ASP A 76 1.00 15.74 1.11
N LYS A 77 0.32 16.15 2.19
CA LYS A 77 0.93 16.82 3.35
C LYS A 77 1.96 15.95 4.05
N LEU A 78 1.75 14.64 4.06
CA LEU A 78 2.67 13.66 4.62
C LEU A 78 3.87 13.40 3.70
N LEU A 79 3.62 13.04 2.45
CA LEU A 79 4.67 12.62 1.52
C LEU A 79 5.49 13.77 0.96
N CYS A 80 4.94 14.98 0.88
CA CYS A 80 5.61 16.12 0.26
C CYS A 80 5.90 17.23 1.28
N PRO A 81 7.07 17.89 1.21
CA PRO A 81 7.30 19.17 1.89
C PRO A 81 6.67 20.33 1.10
N ASP A 82 6.73 21.53 1.68
CA ASP A 82 6.40 22.78 0.97
C ASP A 82 7.65 23.62 0.70
N GLN A 83 8.18 24.30 1.72
CA GLN A 83 9.29 25.26 1.59
C GLN A 83 10.61 24.69 2.09
N SER A 84 10.59 23.52 2.73
CA SER A 84 11.77 22.96 3.39
C SER A 84 12.22 21.63 2.80
N GLU A 85 13.41 21.17 3.21
CA GLU A 85 13.87 19.82 2.88
C GLU A 85 13.00 18.77 3.59
N GLN A 86 12.95 17.57 3.04
CA GLN A 86 12.37 16.41 3.71
C GLN A 86 13.31 15.21 3.61
N ILE A 87 13.51 14.54 4.75
CA ILE A 87 14.31 13.32 4.88
C ILE A 87 13.35 12.13 4.80
N TYR A 88 13.63 11.19 3.91
CA TYR A 88 12.85 9.98 3.71
C TYR A 88 13.70 8.79 4.15
N TYR A 89 13.24 8.07 5.16
CA TYR A 89 13.84 6.79 5.52
C TYR A 89 13.34 5.72 4.56
N THR A 90 14.28 5.04 3.89
CA THR A 90 13.99 4.13 2.79
C THR A 90 14.48 2.73 3.13
N ASN A 91 13.56 1.78 3.29
CA ASN A 91 13.90 0.37 3.51
C ASN A 91 12.84 -0.56 2.90
N ASN A 92 13.24 -1.49 2.03
CA ASN A 92 12.30 -2.46 1.48
C ASN A 92 12.03 -3.58 2.48
N ILE A 93 10.94 -3.45 3.25
CA ILE A 93 10.53 -4.46 4.21
C ILE A 93 9.93 -5.64 3.46
N VAL A 94 10.39 -6.86 3.79
CA VAL A 94 9.84 -8.11 3.26
C VAL A 94 9.63 -9.08 4.41
N PHE A 95 8.37 -9.41 4.68
CA PHE A 95 8.03 -10.42 5.66
C PHE A 95 8.15 -11.84 5.06
N PRO A 96 8.39 -12.86 5.90
CA PRO A 96 8.36 -14.25 5.46
C PRO A 96 7.00 -14.64 4.86
N ASN A 97 6.98 -15.77 4.13
CA ASN A 97 5.72 -16.37 3.70
C ASN A 97 4.80 -16.63 4.91
N GLU A 98 3.48 -16.57 4.67
CA GLU A 98 2.44 -16.65 5.70
C GLU A 98 2.35 -15.44 6.64
N TYR A 99 2.94 -14.30 6.28
CA TYR A 99 2.72 -13.02 6.97
C TYR A 99 2.13 -12.01 6.00
N VAL A 100 0.96 -11.46 6.33
CA VAL A 100 0.24 -10.49 5.52
C VAL A 100 0.22 -9.13 6.22
N ILE A 101 0.47 -8.05 5.48
CA ILE A 101 0.48 -6.69 6.00
C ILE A 101 -0.93 -6.29 6.41
N THR A 102 -1.06 -5.84 7.66
CA THR A 102 -2.32 -5.39 8.26
C THR A 102 -2.27 -3.93 8.68
N LYS A 103 -1.07 -3.35 8.86
CA LYS A 103 -0.90 -1.96 9.27
C LYS A 103 0.37 -1.35 8.70
N ILE A 104 0.26 -0.09 8.28
CA ILE A 104 1.38 0.80 7.91
C ILE A 104 1.19 2.10 8.69
N ASP A 105 2.08 2.38 9.63
CA ASP A 105 2.11 3.59 10.45
C ASP A 105 3.18 4.54 9.89
N PHE A 106 2.75 5.63 9.27
CA PHE A 106 3.64 6.70 8.84
C PHE A 106 3.74 7.77 9.92
N THR A 107 4.97 8.15 10.25
CA THR A 107 5.26 9.25 11.16
C THR A 107 6.18 10.25 10.47
N LYS A 108 5.66 11.45 10.24
CA LYS A 108 6.41 12.64 9.83
C LYS A 108 6.68 13.51 11.05
N LYS A 109 7.94 13.62 11.42
CA LYS A 109 8.37 14.41 12.58
C LYS A 109 9.65 15.14 12.26
N MET A 110 9.71 16.45 12.53
CA MET A 110 10.87 17.30 12.26
C MET A 110 11.40 17.11 10.83
N LYS A 111 10.52 17.26 9.83
CA LYS A 111 10.82 17.10 8.39
C LYS A 111 11.34 15.72 7.98
N THR A 112 11.20 14.74 8.85
CA THR A 112 11.65 13.36 8.61
C THR A 112 10.43 12.46 8.50
N LEU A 113 10.31 11.75 7.39
CA LEU A 113 9.28 10.74 7.17
C LEU A 113 9.86 9.34 7.41
N ARG A 114 9.21 8.60 8.30
CA ARG A 114 9.46 7.18 8.60
C ARG A 114 8.16 6.38 8.49
N TYR A 115 8.29 5.07 8.33
CA TYR A 115 7.17 4.15 8.43
C TYR A 115 7.51 2.91 9.24
N GLU A 116 6.52 2.38 9.92
CA GLU A 116 6.54 1.08 10.61
C GLU A 116 5.42 0.21 10.02
N VAL A 117 5.75 -1.02 9.67
CA VAL A 117 4.81 -1.96 9.05
C VAL A 117 4.59 -3.13 10.00
N THR A 118 3.33 -3.46 10.23
CA THR A 118 2.94 -4.68 10.95
C THR A 118 2.36 -5.70 9.97
N ALA A 119 2.85 -6.93 10.07
CA ALA A 119 2.26 -8.07 9.41
C ALA A 119 1.81 -9.12 10.43
N ASN A 120 0.64 -9.71 10.18
CA ASN A 120 0.06 -10.77 10.99
C ASN A 120 0.25 -12.12 10.31
N PHE A 121 0.40 -13.18 11.11
CA PHE A 121 0.43 -14.54 10.61
C PHE A 121 -0.92 -14.91 9.97
N TYR A 122 -0.86 -15.52 8.79
CA TYR A 122 -1.99 -15.97 8.01
C TYR A 122 -1.87 -17.48 7.77
N ASP A 123 -2.92 -18.23 8.08
CA ASP A 123 -2.98 -19.66 7.81
C ASP A 123 -3.56 -19.92 6.41
N SER A 124 -2.69 -20.36 5.51
CA SER A 124 -3.02 -20.67 4.11
C SER A 124 -4.08 -21.76 3.94
N SER A 125 -4.25 -22.64 4.94
CA SER A 125 -5.21 -23.75 4.91
C SER A 125 -6.60 -23.34 5.39
N THR A 126 -6.74 -22.31 6.20
CA THR A 126 -8.03 -21.89 6.77
C THR A 126 -8.51 -20.54 6.26
N GLY A 127 -7.58 -19.64 5.91
CA GLY A 127 -7.90 -18.25 5.57
C GLY A 127 -7.81 -17.29 6.76
N GLU A 128 -7.62 -17.81 7.98
CA GLU A 128 -7.65 -17.01 9.20
C GLU A 128 -6.33 -16.23 9.42
N ILE A 129 -6.47 -15.01 9.94
CA ILE A 129 -5.35 -14.14 10.31
C ILE A 129 -5.24 -14.11 11.84
N ASP A 130 -4.13 -14.61 12.38
CA ASP A 130 -3.88 -14.65 13.82
C ASP A 130 -3.51 -13.25 14.33
N LEU A 131 -4.38 -12.67 15.15
CA LEU A 131 -4.22 -11.32 15.71
C LEU A 131 -3.11 -11.23 16.76
N ASN A 132 -2.67 -12.35 17.32
CA ASN A 132 -1.66 -12.39 18.39
C ASN A 132 -0.25 -12.63 17.84
N LYS A 133 -0.12 -13.24 16.66
CA LYS A 133 1.17 -13.47 16.00
C LYS A 133 1.49 -12.36 15.02
N LYS A 134 2.12 -11.30 15.54
CA LYS A 134 2.53 -10.12 14.78
C LYS A 134 4.04 -10.09 14.57
N LYS A 135 4.47 -9.57 13.43
CA LYS A 135 5.84 -9.10 13.16
C LYS A 135 5.78 -7.64 12.80
N VAL A 136 6.75 -6.88 13.30
CA VAL A 136 6.84 -5.43 13.11
C VAL A 136 8.24 -5.12 12.61
N GLU A 137 8.32 -4.37 11.53
CA GLU A 137 9.56 -3.92 10.91
C GLU A 137 9.41 -2.43 10.57
N SER A 138 10.50 -1.68 10.44
CA SER A 138 10.45 -0.25 10.17
C SER A 138 11.45 0.21 9.11
N SER A 139 11.24 1.42 8.60
CA SER A 139 12.23 2.13 7.80
C SER A 139 13.45 2.43 8.68
N GLU A 140 14.52 1.64 8.52
CA GLU A 140 15.71 1.57 9.39
C GLU A 140 16.59 2.85 9.35
N ALA A 141 17.92 2.71 9.25
CA ALA A 141 18.87 3.81 9.35
C ALA A 141 19.16 4.48 7.99
N GLU A 142 18.92 3.80 6.87
CA GLU A 142 19.15 4.38 5.54
C GLU A 142 18.10 5.44 5.21
N TYR A 143 18.58 6.58 4.70
CA TYR A 143 17.74 7.70 4.32
C TYR A 143 18.23 8.38 3.04
N ARG A 144 17.32 9.15 2.46
CA ARG A 144 17.54 10.05 1.33
C ARG A 144 17.00 11.43 1.69
N THR A 145 17.66 12.48 1.22
CA THR A 145 17.25 13.86 1.52
C THR A 145 16.85 14.57 0.25
N LEU A 146 15.58 14.98 0.18
CA LEU A 146 15.13 15.89 -0.87
C LEU A 146 15.30 17.31 -0.35
N SER A 147 16.24 18.05 -0.95
CA SER A 147 16.47 19.47 -0.62
C SER A 147 15.22 20.32 -0.86
N ALA A 148 15.14 21.46 -0.17
CA ALA A 148 14.09 22.45 -0.38
C ALA A 148 14.04 22.89 -1.85
N ASN A 149 12.82 22.98 -2.42
CA ASN A 149 12.62 23.44 -3.78
C ASN A 149 11.20 24.00 -3.95
N ASP A 150 11.09 25.21 -4.50
CA ASP A 150 9.81 25.91 -4.71
C ASP A 150 8.85 25.20 -5.65
N ASP A 151 9.33 24.24 -6.43
CA ASP A 151 8.56 23.53 -7.45
C ASP A 151 7.77 22.33 -6.91
N GLY A 152 8.03 21.90 -5.67
CA GLY A 152 7.42 20.70 -5.06
C GLY A 152 8.20 19.41 -5.33
N VAL A 153 7.51 18.28 -5.11
CA VAL A 153 8.05 16.91 -5.20
C VAL A 153 7.10 16.06 -6.03
N TYR A 154 7.62 15.04 -6.71
CA TYR A 154 6.80 14.13 -7.51
C TYR A 154 6.26 12.99 -6.64
N MET A 155 5.05 13.21 -6.10
CA MET A 155 4.30 12.25 -5.29
C MET A 155 3.87 11.04 -6.13
N PRO A 156 3.85 9.82 -5.57
CA PRO A 156 3.29 8.64 -6.24
C PRO A 156 1.79 8.83 -6.56
N LEU A 157 1.37 8.41 -7.76
CA LEU A 157 -0.01 8.48 -8.22
C LEU A 157 -0.43 7.19 -8.94
N GLY A 158 -1.72 6.88 -8.86
CA GLY A 158 -2.37 5.76 -9.54
C GLY A 158 -2.58 4.54 -8.64
N VAL A 159 -3.03 3.45 -9.26
CA VAL A 159 -3.31 2.18 -8.58
C VAL A 159 -1.99 1.51 -8.21
N ILE A 160 -1.75 1.36 -6.91
CA ILE A 160 -0.63 0.63 -6.32
C ILE A 160 -1.22 -0.69 -5.80
N SER A 161 -1.51 -1.57 -6.74
CA SER A 161 -1.99 -2.92 -6.47
C SER A 161 -1.44 -3.86 -7.53
N GLU A 162 -1.51 -5.14 -7.23
CA GLU A 162 -1.35 -6.18 -8.22
C GLU A 162 -2.51 -6.12 -9.24
N THR A 163 -2.33 -6.75 -10.39
CA THR A 163 -3.38 -6.93 -11.42
C THR A 163 -4.70 -7.45 -10.85
N PHE A 164 -4.62 -8.36 -9.87
CA PHE A 164 -5.73 -8.81 -9.05
C PHE A 164 -5.42 -8.53 -7.59
N LEU A 165 -6.42 -8.07 -6.83
CA LEU A 165 -6.30 -7.82 -5.40
C LEU A 165 -5.79 -9.08 -4.70
N THR A 166 -4.64 -8.94 -4.05
CA THR A 166 -3.95 -10.01 -3.32
C THR A 166 -3.32 -9.42 -2.07
N PRO A 167 -3.18 -10.21 -0.99
CA PRO A 167 -2.51 -9.75 0.21
C PRO A 167 -1.04 -9.41 -0.05
N ILE A 168 -0.55 -8.43 0.69
CA ILE A 168 0.78 -7.85 0.53
C ILE A 168 1.70 -8.38 1.64
N ASN A 169 2.95 -8.72 1.30
CA ASN A 169 3.97 -9.16 2.28
C ASN A 169 5.22 -8.30 2.34
N GLY A 170 5.30 -7.28 1.50
CA GLY A 170 6.41 -6.33 1.55
C GLY A 170 5.94 -4.94 1.19
N PHE A 171 6.57 -3.95 1.81
CA PHE A 171 6.30 -2.54 1.60
C PHE A 171 7.60 -1.75 1.71
N GLY A 172 7.78 -0.80 0.81
CA GLY A 172 8.93 0.08 0.81
C GLY A 172 8.59 1.45 0.21
N LEU A 173 9.21 2.49 0.77
CA LEU A 173 9.25 3.82 0.18
C LEU A 173 10.68 4.08 -0.29
N GLN A 174 10.80 4.56 -1.53
CA GLN A 174 12.06 5.03 -2.11
C GLN A 174 11.91 6.51 -2.49
N ALA A 175 12.98 7.27 -2.30
CA ALA A 175 13.10 8.63 -2.83
C ALA A 175 14.36 8.73 -3.70
N ASP A 176 14.24 9.35 -4.87
CA ASP A 176 15.36 9.71 -5.73
C ASP A 176 15.64 11.21 -5.60
N GLU A 177 16.84 11.55 -5.15
CA GLU A 177 17.27 12.93 -4.87
C GLU A 177 17.38 13.79 -6.12
N ASN A 178 17.73 13.20 -7.26
CA ASN A 178 17.95 13.93 -8.51
C ASN A 178 16.63 14.24 -9.21
N SER A 179 15.79 13.20 -9.35
CA SER A 179 14.51 13.32 -10.05
C SER A 179 13.37 13.77 -9.13
N ARG A 180 13.59 13.78 -7.80
CA ARG A 180 12.61 14.10 -6.77
C ARG A 180 11.37 13.21 -6.83
N LEU A 181 11.53 11.98 -7.32
CA LEU A 181 10.47 10.98 -7.39
C LEU A 181 10.35 10.25 -6.04
N ILE A 182 9.12 10.13 -5.54
CA ILE A 182 8.79 9.25 -4.42
C ILE A 182 8.07 8.03 -4.97
N THR A 183 8.60 6.84 -4.71
CA THR A 183 8.05 5.57 -5.19
C THR A 183 7.61 4.71 -4.01
N LEU A 184 6.37 4.24 -4.03
CA LEU A 184 5.89 3.20 -3.13
C LEU A 184 5.96 1.87 -3.86
N THR A 185 6.61 0.88 -3.26
CA THR A 185 6.75 -0.47 -3.81
C THR A 185 6.22 -1.49 -2.82
N CYS A 186 5.39 -2.40 -3.32
CA CYS A 186 4.81 -3.48 -2.55
C CYS A 186 5.15 -4.83 -3.17
N LYS A 187 4.96 -5.92 -2.42
CA LYS A 187 5.18 -7.30 -2.89
C LYS A 187 3.90 -8.14 -2.68
N SER A 188 3.43 -8.79 -3.75
CA SER A 188 2.18 -9.57 -3.78
C SER A 188 2.39 -11.06 -3.51
N TYR A 189 1.32 -11.75 -3.10
CA TYR A 189 1.25 -13.23 -3.05
C TYR A 189 0.63 -13.86 -4.32
N LEU A 190 0.60 -13.15 -5.45
CA LEU A 190 -0.06 -13.65 -6.66
C LEU A 190 0.56 -14.96 -7.17
N ARG A 191 1.89 -15.11 -7.08
CA ARG A 191 2.57 -16.35 -7.49
C ARG A 191 2.05 -17.54 -6.70
N GLU A 192 2.00 -17.42 -5.38
CA GLU A 192 1.58 -18.46 -4.45
C GLU A 192 0.11 -18.83 -4.68
N LEU A 193 -0.76 -17.83 -4.86
CA LEU A 193 -2.17 -18.02 -5.18
C LEU A 193 -2.32 -18.81 -6.49
N LEU A 194 -1.67 -18.37 -7.57
CA LEU A 194 -1.77 -19.00 -8.89
C LEU A 194 -1.27 -20.45 -8.88
N LEU A 195 -0.12 -20.71 -8.23
CA LEU A 195 0.42 -22.07 -8.11
C LEU A 195 -0.52 -22.99 -7.31
N ALA A 196 -1.15 -22.48 -6.26
CA ALA A 196 -2.05 -23.26 -5.42
C ALA A 196 -3.42 -23.51 -6.07
N THR A 197 -3.84 -22.66 -7.02
CA THR A 197 -5.20 -22.65 -7.58
C THR A 197 -5.18 -22.84 -9.10
N ASP A 198 -5.15 -21.77 -9.89
CA ASP A 198 -5.36 -21.77 -11.34
C ASP A 198 -4.37 -22.65 -12.11
N LEU A 199 -3.08 -22.55 -11.78
CA LEU A 199 -2.03 -23.37 -12.41
C LEU A 199 -2.05 -24.84 -11.96
N SER A 200 -2.84 -25.14 -10.93
CA SER A 200 -3.14 -26.50 -10.47
C SER A 200 -4.53 -26.97 -10.90
N ASN A 201 -5.22 -26.24 -11.79
CA ASN A 201 -6.57 -26.52 -12.28
C ASN A 201 -7.61 -26.66 -11.15
N LYS A 202 -7.49 -25.85 -10.09
CA LYS A 202 -8.49 -25.76 -9.01
C LYS A 202 -9.34 -24.51 -9.14
N GLU A 203 -10.46 -24.48 -8.43
CA GLU A 203 -11.32 -23.30 -8.35
C GLU A 203 -10.51 -22.06 -7.92
N THR A 204 -10.62 -20.99 -8.70
CA THR A 204 -9.84 -19.76 -8.51
C THR A 204 -10.77 -18.56 -8.51
N LYS A 205 -10.65 -17.71 -7.48
CA LYS A 205 -11.39 -16.46 -7.35
C LYS A 205 -10.40 -15.30 -7.27
N LEU A 206 -10.41 -14.48 -8.31
CA LEU A 206 -9.61 -13.27 -8.43
C LEU A 206 -10.55 -12.06 -8.50
N ILE A 207 -10.17 -10.98 -7.83
CA ILE A 207 -10.91 -9.72 -7.81
C ILE A 207 -10.03 -8.66 -8.43
N VAL A 208 -10.55 -7.94 -9.42
CA VAL A 208 -9.84 -6.79 -10.02
C VAL A 208 -10.01 -5.58 -9.11
N PRO A 209 -8.98 -4.73 -8.91
CA PRO A 209 -9.14 -3.46 -8.21
C PRO A 209 -10.29 -2.65 -8.82
N PRO A 210 -11.32 -2.26 -8.04
CA PRO A 210 -12.39 -1.41 -8.53
C PRO A 210 -11.81 -0.07 -9.03
N SER A 211 -12.30 0.43 -10.17
CA SER A 211 -11.87 1.74 -10.71
C SER A 211 -12.54 2.92 -10.01
N GLY A 212 -13.74 2.72 -9.47
CA GLY A 212 -14.51 3.74 -8.75
C GLY A 212 -14.14 3.87 -7.28
N PHE A 213 -14.92 4.65 -6.54
CA PHE A 213 -14.93 4.66 -5.08
C PHE A 213 -16.10 3.79 -4.61
N ILE A 214 -15.81 2.58 -4.13
CA ILE A 214 -16.86 1.69 -3.62
C ILE A 214 -17.38 2.13 -2.23
N SER A 215 -16.65 3.02 -1.56
CA SER A 215 -17.03 3.62 -0.28
C SER A 215 -17.97 4.83 -0.41
N ASN A 216 -18.38 5.22 -1.62
CA ASN A 216 -19.25 6.38 -1.81
C ASN A 216 -20.60 6.21 -1.10
N ILE A 217 -20.97 7.21 -0.30
CA ILE A 217 -22.23 7.23 0.47
C ILE A 217 -23.43 7.52 -0.44
N VAL A 218 -23.22 8.22 -1.56
CA VAL A 218 -24.30 8.54 -2.50
C VAL A 218 -24.63 7.31 -3.33
N GLU A 219 -25.75 6.67 -2.99
CA GLU A 219 -26.35 5.61 -3.79
C GLU A 219 -26.70 6.14 -5.19
N ASN A 220 -26.36 5.39 -6.25
CA ASN A 220 -26.53 5.78 -7.65
C ASN A 220 -25.89 7.14 -8.01
N GLY A 221 -24.71 7.42 -7.44
CA GLY A 221 -23.94 8.64 -7.76
C GLY A 221 -23.54 8.75 -9.24
N SER A 222 -23.29 7.62 -9.91
CA SER A 222 -23.30 7.53 -11.38
C SER A 222 -24.67 7.02 -11.81
N ILE A 223 -25.40 7.82 -12.59
CA ILE A 223 -26.71 7.46 -13.15
C ILE A 223 -26.46 6.77 -14.49
N GLU A 224 -26.10 5.49 -14.43
CA GLU A 224 -25.89 4.60 -15.57
C GLU A 224 -27.05 3.61 -15.76
#